data_AF-A0A358NBI1-F1
#
_entry.id   AF-A0A358NBI1-F1
#
_cell.length_a   1.000
_cell.length_b   1.000
_cell.length_c   1.000
_cell.angle_alpha   90.00
_cell.angle_beta   90.00
_cell.angle_gamma   90.00
#
_symmetry.space_group_name_H-M   'P 1'
#
loop_
_entity.id
_entity.type
_entity.pdbx_description
1 polymer ?
#
loop_
_entity_poly.entity_id
_entity_poly.type
_entity_poly.pdbx_seq_one_letter_code
_entity_poly.pdbx_strand_id
1 'polypeptide(L)'
;MAVQVDCGACARFIQALQTEFRKGNDAVPKSFRIGFFLAVSLCSVGVAEAVDHPAFEPVKELFDAMSRQDGKAMHETSTEDFQLLEHGEDWTMQKLVAVVKANGKPNQRKNFFKQIRARQIGDMAWVSYWNKAEIQRATELKILVWLESAVMVQVDGEWKIQMLHSTRVDSNKQPKNIKWEPLEAAK
;
A
#
# COMPACT_ATOMS: atom_id res chain seq x y z
N MET A 1 7.46 -11.80 5.90
CA MET A 1 7.33 -12.76 7.02
C MET A 1 5.93 -12.56 7.59
N ALA A 2 4.98 -13.43 7.25
CA ALA A 2 3.61 -13.35 7.75
C ALA A 2 3.56 -14.00 9.14
N VAL A 3 2.93 -13.32 10.10
CA VAL A 3 2.68 -13.90 11.42
C VAL A 3 1.61 -14.98 11.24
N GLN A 4 2.03 -16.22 11.42
CA GLN A 4 1.15 -17.38 11.46
C GLN A 4 0.54 -17.44 12.86
N VAL A 5 -0.75 -17.10 12.98
CA VAL A 5 -1.52 -17.40 14.18
C VAL A 5 -1.92 -18.88 14.07
N ASP A 6 -1.19 -19.73 14.78
CA ASP A 6 -1.48 -21.16 14.85
C ASP A 6 -2.83 -21.36 15.58
N CYS A 7 -3.90 -21.55 14.80
CA CYS A 7 -5.20 -21.96 15.31
C CYS A 7 -5.38 -23.48 15.17
N GLY A 8 -4.32 -24.26 15.44
CA GLY A 8 -4.36 -25.73 15.42
C GLY A 8 -5.38 -26.34 16.40
N ALA A 9 -5.80 -25.60 17.42
CA ALA A 9 -6.82 -26.04 18.37
C ALA A 9 -8.24 -26.06 17.77
N CYS A 10 -8.56 -25.12 16.87
CA CYS A 10 -9.91 -25.00 16.32
C CYS A 10 -10.19 -26.04 15.23
N ALA A 11 -9.18 -26.35 14.40
CA ALA A 11 -9.29 -27.36 13.34
C ALA A 11 -9.48 -28.79 13.90
N ARG A 12 -8.82 -29.13 15.02
CA ARG A 12 -8.97 -30.44 15.68
C ARG A 12 -10.33 -30.60 16.34
N PHE A 13 -10.91 -29.52 16.86
CA PHE A 13 -12.25 -29.53 17.45
C PHE A 13 -13.34 -29.78 16.41
N ILE A 14 -13.18 -29.20 15.21
CA ILE A 14 -14.11 -29.40 14.08
C ILE A 14 -14.02 -30.82 13.52
N GLN A 15 -12.81 -31.39 13.39
CA GLN A 15 -12.65 -32.78 12.94
C GLN A 15 -13.19 -33.81 13.96
N ALA A 16 -13.04 -33.54 15.26
CA ALA A 16 -13.60 -34.40 16.31
C ALA A 16 -15.15 -34.42 16.26
N LEU A 17 -15.79 -33.26 16.07
CA LEU A 17 -17.25 -33.15 15.92
C LEU A 17 -17.78 -33.85 14.66
N GLN A 18 -17.03 -33.82 13.56
CA GLN A 18 -17.39 -34.52 12.32
C GLN A 18 -17.32 -36.05 12.44
N THR A 19 -16.44 -36.55 13.31
CA THR A 19 -16.22 -38.00 13.46
C THR A 19 -17.26 -38.64 14.40
N GLU A 20 -17.66 -37.93 15.45
CA GLU A 20 -18.76 -38.32 16.36
C GLU A 20 -20.11 -38.41 15.62
N PHE A 21 -20.42 -37.45 14.74
CA PHE A 21 -21.68 -37.46 13.98
C PHE A 21 -21.80 -38.58 12.94
N ARG A 22 -20.68 -39.19 12.52
CA ARG A 22 -20.70 -40.27 11.54
C ARG A 22 -21.01 -41.64 12.16
N LYS A 23 -21.00 -41.77 13.49
CA LYS A 23 -21.22 -43.05 14.20
C LYS A 23 -22.60 -43.22 14.84
N GLY A 24 -23.45 -42.19 14.86
CA GLY A 24 -24.79 -42.27 15.46
C GLY A 24 -25.91 -42.50 14.45
N ASN A 25 -26.35 -43.75 14.32
CA ASN A 25 -27.52 -44.16 13.54
C ASN A 25 -28.84 -43.80 14.27
N ASP A 26 -29.87 -43.49 13.47
CA ASP A 26 -31.29 -43.78 13.71
C ASP A 26 -32.04 -43.13 14.89
N ALA A 27 -32.18 -41.80 14.96
CA ALA A 27 -33.31 -41.16 15.67
C ALA A 27 -33.49 -39.64 15.40
N VAL A 28 -33.41 -39.16 14.15
CA VAL A 28 -33.64 -37.72 13.89
C VAL A 28 -34.77 -37.52 12.87
N PRO A 29 -35.87 -36.81 13.23
CA PRO A 29 -36.99 -36.54 12.32
C PRO A 29 -36.54 -35.79 11.07
N LYS A 30 -37.12 -36.12 9.91
CA LYS A 30 -36.76 -35.56 8.58
C LYS A 30 -36.84 -34.02 8.52
N SER A 31 -37.59 -33.37 9.41
CA SER A 31 -37.69 -31.90 9.50
C SER A 31 -36.41 -31.22 10.02
N PHE A 32 -35.48 -31.95 10.63
CA PHE A 32 -34.22 -31.38 11.14
C PHE A 32 -33.07 -31.41 10.12
N ARG A 33 -33.24 -32.13 8.99
CA ARG A 33 -32.19 -32.24 7.95
C ARG A 33 -32.11 -31.02 7.00
N ILE A 34 -33.14 -30.17 6.96
CA ILE A 34 -33.17 -28.98 6.09
C ILE A 34 -32.53 -27.76 6.78
N GLY A 35 -32.52 -27.72 8.12
CA GLY A 35 -31.96 -26.58 8.87
C GLY A 35 -30.44 -26.54 8.95
N PHE A 36 -29.75 -27.68 8.80
CA PHE A 36 -28.30 -27.75 9.03
C PHE A 36 -27.45 -27.47 7.77
N PHE A 37 -28.01 -27.62 6.57
CA PHE A 37 -27.29 -27.28 5.32
C PHE A 37 -27.27 -25.77 5.02
N LEU A 38 -28.11 -24.98 5.68
CA LEU A 38 -28.15 -23.51 5.51
C LEU A 38 -27.17 -22.74 6.41
N ALA A 39 -26.57 -23.39 7.42
CA ALA A 39 -25.68 -22.74 8.37
C ALA A 39 -24.19 -22.80 8.00
N VAL A 40 -23.80 -23.59 7.00
CA VAL A 40 -22.37 -23.81 6.64
C VAL A 40 -21.91 -22.95 5.45
N SER A 41 -22.81 -22.23 4.77
CA SER A 41 -22.51 -21.54 3.51
C SER A 41 -22.11 -20.05 3.63
N LEU A 42 -21.90 -19.51 4.83
CA LEU A 42 -21.60 -18.08 5.03
C LEU A 42 -20.28 -17.85 5.78
N CYS A 43 -19.18 -18.43 5.28
CA CYS A 43 -17.83 -17.99 5.62
C CYS A 43 -16.93 -18.09 4.39
N SER A 44 -17.33 -17.41 3.30
CA SER A 44 -16.37 -17.03 2.28
C SER A 44 -15.47 -15.96 2.89
N VAL A 45 -14.33 -16.36 3.44
CA VAL A 45 -13.31 -15.44 3.94
C VAL A 45 -12.71 -14.74 2.71
N GLY A 46 -13.33 -13.65 2.27
CA GLY A 46 -12.74 -12.78 1.27
C GLY A 46 -11.43 -12.22 1.82
N VAL A 47 -10.34 -12.40 1.09
CA VAL A 47 -9.11 -11.64 1.35
C VAL A 47 -9.40 -10.20 0.96
N ALA A 48 -9.83 -9.38 1.93
CA ALA A 48 -9.86 -7.94 1.73
C ALA A 48 -8.40 -7.49 1.59
N GLU A 49 -8.04 -6.88 0.45
CA GLU A 49 -6.83 -6.08 0.42
C GLU A 49 -6.99 -4.98 1.48
N ALA A 50 -6.01 -4.88 2.38
CA ALA A 50 -6.03 -3.83 3.38
C ALA A 50 -6.02 -2.48 2.66
N VAL A 51 -7.06 -1.68 2.91
CA VAL A 51 -7.13 -0.30 2.43
C VAL A 51 -5.91 0.45 2.94
N ASP A 52 -5.29 1.24 2.05
CA ASP A 52 -4.19 2.14 2.38
C ASP A 52 -4.53 3.00 3.60
N HIS A 53 -3.55 3.22 4.49
CA HIS A 53 -3.73 4.17 5.59
C HIS A 53 -4.01 5.58 5.05
N PRO A 54 -5.02 6.31 5.57
CA PRO A 54 -5.42 7.62 5.01
C PRO A 54 -4.32 8.68 5.09
N ALA A 55 -3.46 8.62 6.11
CA ALA A 55 -2.29 9.51 6.21
C ALA A 55 -1.32 9.43 5.01
N PHE A 56 -1.44 8.41 4.16
CA PHE A 56 -0.59 8.24 2.99
C PHE A 56 -1.00 9.11 1.79
N GLU A 57 -2.19 9.72 1.81
CA GLU A 57 -2.70 10.48 0.66
C GLU A 57 -1.78 11.62 0.20
N PRO A 58 -1.19 12.45 1.10
CA PRO A 58 -0.28 13.51 0.68
C PRO A 58 0.96 13.01 -0.09
N VAL A 59 1.40 11.77 0.16
CA VAL A 59 2.48 11.16 -0.62
C VAL A 59 2.04 10.96 -2.08
N LYS A 60 0.83 10.45 -2.30
CA LYS A 60 0.28 10.27 -3.65
C LYS A 60 0.17 11.62 -4.35
N GLU A 61 -0.35 12.62 -3.65
CA GLU A 61 -0.49 14.00 -4.14
C GLU A 61 0.86 14.63 -4.49
N LEU A 62 1.89 14.42 -3.66
CA LEU A 62 3.24 14.92 -3.92
C LEU A 62 3.77 14.36 -5.24
N PHE A 63 3.70 13.05 -5.44
CA PHE A 63 4.19 12.40 -6.65
C PHE A 63 3.37 12.76 -7.90
N ASP A 64 2.07 12.98 -7.75
CA ASP A 64 1.20 13.50 -8.78
C ASP A 64 1.55 14.97 -9.15
N ALA A 65 1.81 15.83 -8.16
CA ALA A 65 2.33 17.18 -8.37
C ALA A 65 3.71 17.17 -9.07
N MET A 66 4.60 16.23 -8.72
CA MET A 66 5.87 16.04 -9.43
C MET A 66 5.67 15.64 -10.89
N SER A 67 4.64 14.83 -11.20
CA SER A 67 4.28 14.46 -12.58
C SER A 67 3.86 15.68 -13.41
N ARG A 68 3.13 16.62 -12.77
CA ARG A 68 2.76 17.91 -13.36
C ARG A 68 3.88 18.96 -13.37
N GLN A 69 4.98 18.72 -12.64
CA GLN A 69 5.99 19.72 -12.28
C GLN A 69 5.43 20.94 -11.54
N ASP A 70 4.39 20.74 -10.74
CA ASP A 70 3.72 21.79 -9.98
C ASP A 70 4.39 21.96 -8.61
N GLY A 71 5.37 22.87 -8.53
CA GLY A 71 6.09 23.14 -7.29
C GLY A 71 5.20 23.69 -6.17
N LYS A 72 4.11 24.41 -6.48
CA LYS A 72 3.20 24.93 -5.46
C LYS A 72 2.41 23.80 -4.83
N ALA A 73 1.83 22.92 -5.65
CA ALA A 73 1.14 21.73 -5.18
C ALA A 73 2.08 20.79 -4.41
N MET A 74 3.36 20.66 -4.82
CA MET A 74 4.35 19.92 -4.04
C MET A 74 4.52 20.49 -2.63
N HIS A 75 4.64 21.81 -2.49
CA HIS A 75 4.72 22.47 -1.19
C HIS A 75 3.48 22.24 -0.32
N GLU A 76 2.27 22.27 -0.90
CA GLU A 76 1.01 22.12 -0.15
C GLU A 76 0.83 20.73 0.48
N THR A 77 1.53 19.71 -0.02
CA THR A 77 1.48 18.34 0.52
C THR A 77 2.27 18.15 1.82
N SER A 78 3.14 19.10 2.16
CA SER A 78 4.18 18.92 3.17
C SER A 78 4.18 20.04 4.21
N THR A 79 4.80 19.80 5.35
CA THR A 79 5.03 20.84 6.36
C THR A 79 6.12 21.80 5.91
N GLU A 80 6.19 22.98 6.55
CA GLU A 80 7.24 23.98 6.25
C GLU A 80 8.66 23.45 6.51
N ASP A 81 8.80 22.59 7.52
CA ASP A 81 10.04 21.92 7.94
C ASP A 81 10.30 20.59 7.22
N PHE A 82 9.69 20.37 6.05
CA PHE A 82 9.85 19.14 5.27
C PHE A 82 11.31 18.72 5.08
N GLN A 83 11.60 17.45 5.36
CA GLN A 83 12.90 16.82 5.15
C GLN A 83 12.79 15.62 4.19
N LEU A 84 13.63 15.58 3.16
CA LEU A 84 13.82 14.40 2.32
C LEU A 84 15.25 13.88 2.47
N LEU A 85 15.39 12.61 2.87
CA LEU A 85 16.65 11.88 2.81
C LEU A 85 16.68 11.04 1.53
N GLU A 86 17.47 11.45 0.56
CA GLU A 86 17.63 10.74 -0.71
C GLU A 86 19.06 10.91 -1.24
N HIS A 87 19.58 9.91 -1.95
CA HIS A 87 20.94 9.92 -2.52
C HIS A 87 22.07 10.15 -1.50
N GLY A 88 21.84 9.84 -0.22
CA GLY A 88 22.80 10.10 0.86
C GLY A 88 22.90 11.59 1.24
N GLU A 89 21.91 12.39 0.84
CA GLU A 89 21.84 13.82 1.10
C GLU A 89 20.56 14.18 1.87
N ASP A 90 20.59 15.35 2.51
CA ASP A 90 19.43 16.00 3.13
C ASP A 90 18.87 17.07 2.18
N TRP A 91 17.61 16.93 1.78
CA TRP A 91 16.94 17.75 0.79
C TRP A 91 15.74 18.48 1.39
N THR A 92 15.67 19.78 1.16
CA THR A 92 14.46 20.57 1.41
C THR A 92 13.47 20.43 0.26
N MET A 93 12.23 20.86 0.47
CA MET A 93 11.22 20.91 -0.60
C MET A 93 11.69 21.77 -1.78
N GLN A 94 12.41 22.88 -1.53
CA GLN A 94 12.96 23.71 -2.59
C GLN A 94 13.98 22.96 -3.46
N LYS A 95 14.87 22.16 -2.84
CA LYS A 95 15.83 21.31 -3.58
C LYS A 95 15.09 20.26 -4.41
N LEU A 96 14.08 19.60 -3.83
CA LEU A 96 13.26 18.61 -4.53
C LEU A 96 12.55 19.23 -5.75
N VAL A 97 11.89 20.38 -5.58
CA VAL A 97 11.24 21.12 -6.68
C VAL A 97 12.25 21.50 -7.77
N ALA A 98 13.43 21.98 -7.40
CA ALA A 98 14.49 22.33 -8.35
C ALA A 98 14.95 21.11 -9.17
N VAL A 99 15.17 19.96 -8.53
CA VAL A 99 15.54 18.70 -9.19
C VAL A 99 14.42 18.22 -10.13
N VAL A 100 13.16 18.26 -9.69
CA VAL A 100 12.00 17.88 -10.53
C VAL A 100 11.92 18.77 -11.77
N LYS A 101 12.12 20.08 -11.64
CA LYS A 101 12.14 21.01 -12.77
C LYS A 101 13.31 20.75 -13.72
N ALA A 102 14.52 20.58 -13.18
CA ALA A 102 15.73 20.32 -13.97
C ALA A 102 15.63 19.03 -14.79
N ASN A 103 14.90 18.03 -14.31
CA ASN A 103 14.65 16.79 -15.04
C ASN A 103 13.70 16.94 -16.25
N GLY A 104 13.02 18.09 -16.41
CA GLY A 104 12.06 18.36 -17.49
C GLY A 104 10.78 17.53 -17.42
N LYS A 105 9.67 18.09 -17.94
CA LYS A 105 8.36 17.44 -17.89
C LYS A 105 8.35 16.16 -18.74
N PRO A 106 8.00 14.99 -18.18
CA PRO A 106 7.82 13.79 -18.99
C PRO A 106 6.53 13.87 -19.82
N ASN A 107 6.42 13.07 -20.88
CA ASN A 107 5.17 12.94 -21.63
C ASN A 107 4.11 12.28 -20.74
N GLN A 108 4.53 11.27 -19.97
CA GLN A 108 3.69 10.60 -19.01
C GLN A 108 4.54 10.12 -17.83
N ARG A 109 4.01 10.25 -16.62
CA ARG A 109 4.58 9.63 -15.43
C ARG A 109 3.45 9.07 -14.59
N LYS A 110 3.57 7.81 -14.21
CA LYS A 110 2.68 7.12 -13.26
C LYS A 110 3.51 6.52 -12.15
N ASN A 111 3.15 6.85 -10.92
CA ASN A 111 3.70 6.24 -9.74
C ASN A 111 2.71 5.19 -9.22
N PHE A 112 3.26 4.07 -8.76
CA PHE A 112 2.53 2.98 -8.16
C PHE A 112 3.04 2.77 -6.75
N PHE A 113 2.12 2.57 -5.81
CA PHE A 113 2.44 2.43 -4.41
C PHE A 113 1.94 1.10 -3.84
N LYS A 114 2.71 0.54 -2.92
CA LYS A 114 2.22 -0.54 -2.05
C LYS A 114 2.68 -0.30 -0.63
N GLN A 115 1.74 -0.02 0.28
CA GLN A 115 2.07 0.07 1.70
C GLN A 115 2.57 -1.27 2.22
N ILE A 116 3.70 -1.24 2.91
CA ILE A 116 4.30 -2.36 3.64
C ILE A 116 3.73 -2.37 5.06
N ARG A 117 3.76 -1.19 5.71
CA ARG A 117 3.28 -1.02 7.08
C ARG A 117 2.97 0.44 7.36
N ALA A 118 1.89 0.66 8.08
CA ALA A 118 1.53 1.95 8.66
C ALA A 118 1.35 1.81 10.19
N ARG A 119 1.71 2.86 10.91
CA ARG A 119 1.40 3.05 12.33
C ARG A 119 1.07 4.50 12.58
N GLN A 120 0.01 4.73 13.35
CA GLN A 120 -0.41 6.04 13.80
C GLN A 120 -0.29 6.12 15.33
N ILE A 121 0.20 7.24 15.83
CA ILE A 121 0.30 7.61 17.24
C ILE A 121 -0.20 9.05 17.35
N GLY A 122 -1.45 9.21 17.81
CA GLY A 122 -2.12 10.52 17.83
C GLY A 122 -2.17 11.15 16.44
N ASP A 123 -1.62 12.35 16.34
CA ASP A 123 -1.60 13.19 15.13
C ASP A 123 -0.38 12.94 14.25
N MET A 124 0.41 11.89 14.53
CA MET A 124 1.54 11.45 13.72
C MET A 124 1.29 10.05 13.18
N ALA A 125 1.67 9.79 11.93
CA ALA A 125 1.75 8.45 11.38
C ALA A 125 3.07 8.25 10.64
N TRP A 126 3.58 7.03 10.64
CA TRP A 126 4.64 6.65 9.69
C TRP A 126 4.15 5.52 8.80
N VAL A 127 4.55 5.59 7.53
CA VAL A 127 4.19 4.63 6.49
C VAL A 127 5.46 4.20 5.78
N SER A 128 5.69 2.89 5.69
CA SER A 128 6.72 2.30 4.83
C SER A 128 6.05 1.70 3.61
N TYR A 129 6.62 1.87 2.43
CA TYR A 129 5.98 1.51 1.17
C TYR A 129 6.99 1.28 0.05
N TRP A 130 6.53 0.54 -0.97
CA TRP A 130 7.20 0.47 -2.26
C TRP A 130 6.65 1.55 -3.17
N ASN A 131 7.53 2.20 -3.91
CA ASN A 131 7.19 3.14 -4.97
C ASN A 131 7.83 2.72 -6.29
N LYS A 132 7.03 2.53 -7.33
CA LYS A 132 7.49 2.29 -8.69
C LYS A 132 7.04 3.46 -9.56
N ALA A 133 7.97 4.12 -10.24
CA ALA A 133 7.65 5.09 -11.28
C ALA A 133 7.88 4.47 -12.66
N GLU A 134 6.89 4.64 -13.53
CA GLU A 134 7.03 4.49 -14.97
C GLU A 134 7.03 5.89 -15.57
N ILE A 135 8.10 6.25 -16.27
CA ILE A 135 8.31 7.61 -16.81
C ILE A 135 8.55 7.48 -18.31
N GLN A 136 7.55 7.89 -19.10
CA GLN A 136 7.64 7.95 -20.55
C GLN A 136 8.18 9.32 -20.99
N ARG A 137 9.29 9.30 -21.72
CA ARG A 137 9.83 10.45 -22.47
C ARG A 137 9.74 10.15 -23.97
N ALA A 138 10.20 11.09 -24.81
CA ALA A 138 10.01 11.03 -26.26
C ALA A 138 10.29 9.65 -26.88
N THR A 139 11.39 9.00 -26.48
CA THR A 139 11.82 7.72 -27.07
C THR A 139 12.06 6.62 -26.04
N GLU A 140 11.95 6.91 -24.75
CA GLU A 140 12.32 5.97 -23.68
C GLU A 140 11.23 5.84 -22.62
N LEU A 141 10.99 4.60 -22.20
CA LEU A 141 10.29 4.27 -20.97
C LEU A 141 11.32 3.94 -19.89
N LYS A 142 11.37 4.77 -18.86
CA LYS A 142 12.25 4.55 -17.70
C LYS A 142 11.44 3.99 -16.55
N ILE A 143 11.83 2.80 -16.06
CA ILE A 143 11.24 2.16 -14.89
C ILE A 143 12.18 2.32 -13.70
N LEU A 144 11.62 2.81 -12.61
CA LEU A 144 12.35 3.24 -11.44
C LEU A 144 11.64 2.73 -10.18
N VAL A 145 12.36 2.06 -9.28
CA VAL A 145 11.81 1.51 -8.02
C VAL A 145 12.53 2.10 -6.81
N TRP A 146 11.78 2.39 -5.76
CA TRP A 146 12.27 2.81 -4.46
C TRP A 146 11.59 2.02 -3.33
N LEU A 147 12.37 1.79 -2.26
CA LEU A 147 11.85 1.44 -0.94
C LEU A 147 11.84 2.72 -0.11
N GLU A 148 10.67 3.10 0.39
CA GLU A 148 10.47 4.42 0.98
C GLU A 148 9.78 4.34 2.34
N SER A 149 9.99 5.37 3.14
CA SER A 149 9.20 5.65 4.34
C SER A 149 8.84 7.13 4.43
N ALA A 150 7.64 7.41 4.93
CA ALA A 150 7.15 8.75 5.19
C ALA A 150 6.75 8.89 6.66
N VAL A 151 7.03 10.06 7.24
CA VAL A 151 6.42 10.53 8.49
C VAL A 151 5.43 11.62 8.13
N MET A 152 4.22 11.44 8.60
CA MET A 152 3.04 12.26 8.35
C MET A 152 2.60 12.87 9.68
N VAL A 153 2.21 14.13 9.66
CA VAL A 153 1.63 14.82 10.81
C VAL A 153 0.33 15.51 10.41
N GLN A 154 -0.62 15.63 11.34
CA GLN A 154 -1.79 16.46 11.11
C GLN A 154 -1.48 17.92 11.41
N VAL A 155 -1.81 18.80 10.48
CA VAL A 155 -1.79 20.26 10.63
C VAL A 155 -3.19 20.74 10.27
N ASP A 156 -3.87 21.37 11.23
CA ASP A 156 -5.24 21.87 11.06
C ASP A 156 -6.24 20.82 10.55
N GLY A 157 -6.06 19.56 10.96
CA GLY A 157 -6.91 18.43 10.57
C GLY A 157 -6.57 17.80 9.21
N GLU A 158 -5.55 18.30 8.51
CA GLU A 158 -5.04 17.72 7.26
C GLU A 158 -3.74 16.97 7.50
N TRP A 159 -3.59 15.78 6.90
CA TRP A 159 -2.30 15.11 6.87
C TRP A 159 -1.32 15.87 5.98
N LYS A 160 -0.10 16.08 6.46
CA LYS A 160 1.03 16.66 5.72
C LYS A 160 2.26 15.77 5.88
N ILE A 161 3.09 15.74 4.85
CA ILE A 161 4.39 15.05 4.91
C ILE A 161 5.37 15.91 5.70
N GLN A 162 5.91 15.39 6.79
CA GLN A 162 7.00 16.05 7.51
C GLN A 162 8.37 15.53 7.07
N MET A 163 8.46 14.22 6.80
CA MET A 163 9.73 13.61 6.39
C MET A 163 9.51 12.47 5.39
N LEU A 164 10.39 12.40 4.40
CA LEU A 164 10.53 11.26 3.48
C LEU A 164 11.95 10.71 3.56
N HIS A 165 12.06 9.39 3.47
CA HIS A 165 13.32 8.72 3.22
C HIS A 165 13.13 7.78 2.03
N SER A 166 13.94 7.98 1.00
CA SER A 166 13.86 7.27 -0.27
C SER A 166 15.16 6.56 -0.58
N THR A 167 15.09 5.23 -0.76
CA THR A 167 16.21 4.42 -1.24
C THR A 167 15.89 3.87 -2.62
N ARG A 168 16.62 4.34 -3.64
CA ARG A 168 16.60 3.74 -4.97
C ARG A 168 17.08 2.28 -4.89
N VAL A 169 16.31 1.36 -5.44
CA VAL A 169 16.69 -0.05 -5.54
C VAL A 169 16.73 -0.51 -6.99
N ASP A 170 17.42 -1.62 -7.24
CA ASP A 170 17.36 -2.32 -8.52
C ASP A 170 15.93 -2.77 -8.82
N SER A 171 15.50 -2.63 -10.07
CA SER A 171 14.13 -2.99 -10.49
C SER A 171 13.79 -4.48 -10.26
N ASN A 172 14.79 -5.35 -10.16
CA ASN A 172 14.61 -6.77 -9.84
C ASN A 172 14.28 -7.04 -8.36
N LYS A 173 14.45 -6.05 -7.47
CA LYS A 173 14.14 -6.15 -6.03
C LYS A 173 12.69 -5.79 -5.69
N GLN A 174 11.90 -5.35 -6.68
CA GLN A 174 10.48 -5.06 -6.44
C GLN A 174 9.71 -6.32 -6.02
N PRO A 175 8.62 -6.19 -5.25
CA PRO A 175 7.82 -7.34 -4.86
C PRO A 175 7.23 -8.06 -6.07
N LYS A 176 7.53 -9.35 -6.22
CA LYS A 176 7.09 -10.16 -7.38
C LYS A 176 5.62 -10.55 -7.32
N ASN A 177 5.02 -10.47 -6.14
CA ASN A 177 3.62 -10.82 -5.90
C ASN A 177 2.65 -9.65 -6.13
N ILE A 178 3.15 -8.48 -6.58
CA ILE A 178 2.32 -7.33 -6.90
C ILE A 178 2.18 -7.23 -8.41
N LYS A 179 0.93 -7.21 -8.89
CA LYS A 179 0.63 -6.87 -10.27
C LYS A 179 0.46 -5.36 -10.38
N TRP A 180 1.34 -4.71 -11.14
CA TRP A 180 1.22 -3.30 -11.48
C TRP A 180 0.51 -3.20 -12.82
N GLU A 181 -0.53 -2.36 -12.91
CA GLU A 181 -1.16 -2.05 -14.20
C GLU A 181 -0.31 -1.03 -14.96
N PRO A 182 0.43 -1.43 -16.01
CA PRO A 182 1.41 -0.56 -16.64
C PRO A 182 0.78 0.72 -17.22
N LEU A 183 1.60 1.72 -17.48
CA LEU A 183 1.24 2.81 -18.36
C LEU A 183 0.78 2.24 -19.71
N GLU A 184 -0.40 2.66 -20.15
CA GLU A 184 -0.83 2.34 -21.51
C GLU A 184 0.13 3.00 -22.50
N ALA A 185 0.51 2.25 -23.54
CA ALA A 185 1.28 2.82 -24.63
C ALA A 185 0.49 3.98 -25.24
N ALA A 186 1.14 5.13 -25.41
CA ALA A 186 0.55 6.24 -26.15
C ALA A 186 0.14 5.73 -27.55
N LYS A 187 -1.14 5.86 -27.88
CA LYS A 187 -1.68 5.54 -29.21
C LYS A 187 -1.20 6.54 -30.25
#